data_AF-A0A2U3CK12-F1
#
_entry.id   AF-A0A2U3CK12-F1
#
_cell.length_a   1.000
_cell.length_b   1.000
_cell.length_c   1.000
_cell.angle_alpha   90.00
_cell.angle_beta   90.00
_cell.angle_gamma   90.00
#
_symmetry.space_group_name_H-M   'P 1'
#
loop_
_entity.id
_entity.type
_entity.pdbx_description
1 polymer ?
#
loop_
_entity_poly.entity_id
_entity_poly.type
_entity_poly.pdbx_seq_one_letter_code
_entity_poly.pdbx_strand_id
1 'polypeptide(L)'
;MPLDKAKLDALLEEIALLDKKIDSRKPIRKKPRLTTTPHSLSPLKQPELLETEKMLYFQFCHYFKLTMLSIEHTEVALEIWIKGVLPHLLKLFNLENEEWERLCEIGDKDTQTQKELDEDWVTFFREVVENGRIEEEVLSFIHEGKKKKEYLTRTNIK
;
A
#
# COMPACT_ATOMS: atom_id res chain seq x y z
N MET A 1 -12.73 10.33 20.47
CA MET A 1 -12.64 9.20 21.42
C MET A 1 -11.33 8.48 21.15
N PRO A 2 -10.51 8.17 22.17
CA PRO A 2 -9.28 7.42 21.95
C PRO A 2 -9.64 5.99 21.46
N LEU A 3 -8.91 5.49 20.46
CA LEU A 3 -9.10 4.13 19.96
C LEU A 3 -8.88 3.12 21.10
N ASP A 4 -9.79 2.16 21.20
CA ASP A 4 -9.78 1.09 22.20
C ASP A 4 -8.57 0.17 21.97
N LYS A 5 -7.63 0.19 22.90
CA LYS A 5 -6.37 -0.56 22.87
C LYS A 5 -6.59 -2.06 22.62
N ALA A 6 -7.68 -2.62 23.12
CA ALA A 6 -8.01 -4.03 22.90
C ALA A 6 -8.31 -4.35 21.43
N LYS A 7 -8.91 -3.40 20.70
CA LYS A 7 -9.17 -3.55 19.25
C LYS A 7 -7.89 -3.41 18.43
N LEU A 8 -6.94 -2.61 18.92
CA LEU A 8 -5.63 -2.44 18.30
C LEU A 8 -4.78 -3.71 18.43
N ASP A 9 -4.75 -4.30 19.62
CA ASP A 9 -4.01 -5.55 19.88
C ASP A 9 -4.57 -6.72 19.04
N ALA A 10 -5.89 -6.80 18.89
CA ALA A 10 -6.54 -7.82 18.06
C ALA A 10 -6.19 -7.67 16.56
N LEU A 11 -6.14 -6.44 16.04
CA LEU A 11 -5.74 -6.17 14.66
C LEU A 11 -4.26 -6.51 14.40
N LEU A 12 -3.38 -6.27 15.38
CA LEU A 12 -1.97 -6.62 15.29
C LEU A 12 -1.74 -8.14 15.27
N GLU A 13 -2.49 -8.92 16.04
CA GLU A 13 -2.44 -10.39 15.98
C GLU A 13 -2.93 -10.93 14.63
N GLU A 14 -3.97 -10.34 14.05
CA GLU A 14 -4.53 -10.78 12.78
C GLU A 14 -3.57 -10.50 11.61
N ILE A 15 -2.87 -9.36 11.64
CA ILE A 15 -1.82 -9.02 10.66
C ILE A 15 -0.64 -10.01 10.78
N ALA A 16 -0.20 -10.33 12.00
CA ALA A 16 0.89 -11.29 12.22
C ALA A 16 0.55 -12.72 11.74
N LEU A 17 -0.74 -13.10 11.74
CA LEU A 17 -1.24 -14.36 11.23
C LEU A 17 -1.33 -14.40 9.69
N LEU A 18 -1.60 -13.26 9.05
CA LEU A 18 -1.62 -13.13 7.60
C LEU A 18 -0.21 -13.20 6.99
N ASP A 19 0.78 -12.62 7.67
CA ASP A 19 2.17 -12.61 7.23
C ASP A 19 2.77 -14.03 7.15
N LYS A 20 2.41 -14.89 8.13
CA LYS A 20 2.81 -16.32 8.15
C LYS A 20 2.19 -17.16 7.02
N LYS A 21 1.12 -16.69 6.36
CA LYS A 21 0.48 -17.43 5.24
C LYS A 21 1.06 -17.07 3.88
N ILE A 22 1.71 -15.91 3.75
CA ILE A 22 2.24 -15.40 2.47
C ILE A 22 3.53 -16.15 2.06
N ASP A 23 4.26 -16.73 3.02
CA ASP A 23 5.53 -17.44 2.80
C ASP A 23 5.44 -18.83 2.11
N SER A 24 4.25 -19.24 1.66
CA SER A 24 4.04 -20.58 1.08
C SER A 24 4.08 -20.66 -0.46
N ARG A 25 4.28 -19.55 -1.17
CA ARG A 25 4.37 -19.56 -2.64
C ARG A 25 5.77 -19.97 -3.11
N LYS A 26 5.97 -21.27 -3.32
CA LYS A 26 7.17 -21.83 -3.96
C LYS A 26 7.47 -21.14 -5.30
N PRO A 27 8.75 -20.83 -5.60
CA PRO A 27 9.11 -20.23 -6.88
C PRO A 27 8.90 -21.21 -8.04
N ILE A 28 8.20 -20.74 -9.07
CA ILE A 28 8.00 -21.47 -10.33
C ILE A 28 9.36 -21.59 -11.03
N ARG A 29 9.94 -22.80 -11.02
CA ARG A 29 11.14 -23.13 -11.81
C ARG A 29 10.80 -23.05 -13.30
N LYS A 30 11.26 -22.00 -13.98
CA LYS A 30 11.27 -21.95 -15.47
C LYS A 30 12.43 -22.81 -15.98
N LYS A 31 12.15 -23.75 -16.91
CA LYS A 31 13.16 -24.50 -17.67
C LYS A 31 13.88 -23.58 -18.65
N PRO A 32 15.16 -23.85 -18.98
CA PRO A 32 15.96 -22.96 -19.81
C PRO A 32 15.63 -23.18 -21.30
N ARG A 33 15.64 -22.09 -22.08
CA ARG A 33 15.92 -22.16 -23.52
C ARG A 33 17.20 -21.38 -23.80
N LEU A 34 18.17 -22.11 -24.34
CA LEU A 34 19.37 -21.58 -24.97
C LEU A 34 18.99 -20.82 -26.24
N THR A 35 19.56 -19.64 -26.47
CA THR A 35 20.32 -19.36 -27.71
C THR A 35 21.16 -18.11 -27.54
N THR A 36 22.41 -18.29 -27.94
CA THR A 36 23.57 -17.42 -27.94
C THR A 36 23.50 -16.31 -28.99
N THR A 37 23.75 -15.05 -28.61
CA THR A 37 24.69 -14.15 -29.31
C THR A 37 25.03 -12.96 -28.39
N PRO A 38 26.31 -12.56 -28.25
CA PRO A 38 26.71 -11.54 -27.30
C PRO A 38 26.59 -10.15 -27.95
N HIS A 39 25.61 -9.37 -27.51
CA HIS A 39 25.76 -7.93 -27.54
C HIS A 39 26.19 -7.50 -26.16
N SER A 40 27.40 -6.95 -26.08
CA SER A 40 27.81 -6.09 -24.97
C SER A 40 26.93 -4.84 -25.04
N LEU A 41 25.70 -4.95 -24.54
CA LEU A 41 24.91 -3.82 -24.12
C LEU A 41 25.44 -3.52 -22.73
N SER A 42 26.12 -2.39 -22.58
CA SER A 42 26.20 -1.73 -21.28
C SER A 42 24.82 -1.84 -20.63
N PRO A 43 24.69 -2.22 -19.34
CA PRO A 43 23.39 -2.33 -18.71
C PRO A 43 22.70 -0.98 -18.91
N LEU A 44 21.58 -0.97 -19.65
CA LEU A 44 20.66 0.15 -19.62
C LEU A 44 20.39 0.37 -18.13
N LYS A 45 20.91 1.47 -17.57
CA LYS A 45 20.66 1.81 -16.17
C LYS A 45 19.15 1.74 -16.00
N GLN A 46 18.69 0.82 -15.14
CA GLN A 46 17.29 0.78 -14.81
C GLN A 46 16.95 2.14 -14.20
N PRO A 47 15.80 2.73 -14.56
CA PRO A 47 15.38 3.95 -13.90
C PRO A 47 15.26 3.66 -12.40
N GLU A 48 15.88 4.52 -11.58
CA GLU A 48 15.87 4.43 -10.12
C GLU A 48 15.15 5.65 -9.57
N LEU A 49 14.39 5.46 -8.48
CA LEU A 49 13.77 6.57 -7.76
C LEU A 49 14.83 7.34 -6.97
N LEU A 50 14.72 8.66 -6.98
CA LEU A 50 15.44 9.53 -6.05
C LEU A 50 14.96 9.27 -4.61
N GLU A 51 15.77 9.61 -3.61
CA GLU A 51 15.42 9.36 -2.21
C GLU A 51 14.08 10.01 -1.81
N THR A 52 13.83 11.24 -2.28
CA THR A 52 12.56 11.95 -2.05
C THR A 52 11.37 11.27 -2.73
N GLU A 53 11.60 10.68 -3.90
CA GLU A 53 10.58 9.94 -4.65
C GLU A 53 10.27 8.61 -3.98
N LYS A 54 11.28 7.93 -3.43
CA LYS A 54 11.09 6.73 -2.61
C LYS A 54 10.25 7.02 -1.37
N MET A 55 10.56 8.11 -0.66
CA MET A 55 9.78 8.53 0.51
C MET A 55 8.33 8.80 0.14
N LEU A 56 8.08 9.54 -0.96
CA LEU A 56 6.73 9.78 -1.45
C LEU A 56 6.02 8.48 -1.83
N TYR A 57 6.67 7.63 -2.62
CA TYR A 57 6.13 6.33 -3.01
C TYR A 57 5.74 5.48 -1.79
N PHE A 58 6.62 5.38 -0.79
CA PHE A 58 6.35 4.68 0.46
C PHE A 58 5.15 5.26 1.19
N GLN A 59 5.09 6.57 1.35
CA GLN A 59 3.98 7.23 2.02
C GLN A 59 2.63 6.93 1.35
N PHE A 60 2.57 6.97 0.02
CA PHE A 60 1.36 6.60 -0.73
C PHE A 60 1.01 5.11 -0.53
N CYS A 61 1.98 4.21 -0.64
CA CYS A 61 1.78 2.78 -0.41
C CYS A 61 1.29 2.48 1.02
N HIS A 62 1.77 3.21 2.03
CA HIS A 62 1.31 3.06 3.41
C HIS A 62 -0.13 3.58 3.58
N TYR A 63 -0.49 4.71 2.98
CA TYR A 63 -1.89 5.17 2.96
C TYR A 63 -2.82 4.20 2.24
N PHE A 64 -2.36 3.59 1.15
CA PHE A 64 -3.08 2.53 0.46
C PHE A 64 -3.30 1.33 1.38
N LYS A 65 -2.24 0.83 2.02
CA LYS A 65 -2.30 -0.29 2.97
C LYS A 65 -3.24 0.03 4.14
N LEU A 66 -3.17 1.24 4.70
CA LEU A 66 -4.08 1.72 5.74
C LEU A 66 -5.54 1.70 5.28
N THR A 67 -5.83 2.16 4.06
CA THR A 67 -7.18 2.19 3.49
C THR A 67 -7.74 0.77 3.33
N MET A 68 -6.93 -0.12 2.75
CA MET A 68 -7.30 -1.52 2.53
C MET A 68 -7.57 -2.27 3.84
N LEU A 69 -6.66 -2.13 4.82
CA LEU A 69 -6.80 -2.76 6.13
C LEU A 69 -7.94 -2.17 6.96
N SER A 70 -8.21 -0.87 6.85
CA SER A 70 -9.24 -0.23 7.67
C SER A 70 -10.65 -0.59 7.21
N ILE A 71 -10.87 -0.73 5.90
CA ILE A 71 -12.21 -1.02 5.37
C ILE A 71 -12.47 -2.53 5.37
N GLU A 72 -11.48 -3.37 5.07
CA GLU A 72 -11.59 -4.84 5.04
C GLU A 72 -12.69 -5.34 4.07
N HIS A 73 -12.99 -4.57 3.02
CA HIS A 73 -13.79 -4.99 1.88
C HIS A 73 -13.11 -4.47 0.62
N THR A 74 -12.45 -5.35 -0.13
CA THR A 74 -11.53 -4.99 -1.21
C THR A 74 -12.12 -4.00 -2.22
N GLU A 75 -13.31 -4.26 -2.76
CA GLU A 75 -13.90 -3.37 -3.79
C GLU A 75 -14.22 -1.97 -3.24
N VAL A 76 -14.84 -1.89 -2.07
CA VAL A 76 -15.13 -0.61 -1.40
C VAL A 76 -13.82 0.11 -1.05
N ALA A 77 -12.81 -0.60 -0.57
CA ALA A 77 -11.53 -0.01 -0.23
C ALA A 77 -10.79 0.55 -1.47
N LEU A 78 -10.79 -0.18 -2.58
CA LEU A 78 -10.24 0.28 -3.85
C LEU A 78 -11.00 1.50 -4.38
N GLU A 79 -12.32 1.52 -4.26
CA GLU A 79 -13.12 2.67 -4.67
C GLU A 79 -12.79 3.91 -3.85
N ILE A 80 -12.70 3.77 -2.52
CA ILE A 80 -12.34 4.86 -1.60
C ILE A 80 -10.91 5.34 -1.86
N TRP A 81 -9.99 4.43 -2.15
CA TRP A 81 -8.63 4.77 -2.54
C TRP A 81 -8.63 5.63 -3.82
N ILE A 82 -9.21 5.12 -4.91
CA ILE A 82 -9.16 5.76 -6.23
C ILE A 82 -9.92 7.08 -6.27
N LYS A 83 -11.07 7.17 -5.60
CA LYS A 83 -11.97 8.35 -5.69
C LYS A 83 -11.77 9.37 -4.59
N GLY A 84 -11.17 8.98 -3.45
CA GLY A 84 -11.01 9.84 -2.29
C GLY A 84 -9.55 10.04 -1.92
N VAL A 85 -8.93 8.98 -1.39
CA VAL A 85 -7.61 9.07 -0.75
C VAL A 85 -6.51 9.46 -1.74
N LEU A 86 -6.38 8.75 -2.87
CA LEU A 86 -5.33 9.02 -3.85
C LEU A 86 -5.42 10.45 -4.43
N PRO A 87 -6.57 10.94 -4.95
CA PRO A 87 -6.67 12.31 -5.44
C PRO A 87 -6.33 13.37 -4.37
N HIS A 88 -6.71 13.12 -3.11
CA HIS A 88 -6.39 14.02 -2.02
C HIS A 88 -4.88 14.06 -1.75
N LEU A 89 -4.21 12.90 -1.68
CA LEU A 89 -2.77 12.82 -1.47
C LEU A 89 -1.98 13.44 -2.64
N LEU A 90 -2.37 13.16 -3.89
CA LEU A 90 -1.76 13.79 -5.07
C LEU A 90 -1.80 15.32 -4.97
N LYS A 91 -2.94 15.88 -4.57
CA LYS A 91 -3.08 17.32 -4.34
C LYS A 91 -2.21 17.81 -3.18
N LEU A 92 -2.18 17.08 -2.07
CA LEU A 92 -1.42 17.44 -0.87
C LEU A 92 0.09 17.53 -1.15
N PHE A 93 0.62 16.57 -1.92
CA PHE A 93 2.03 16.51 -2.28
C PHE A 93 2.38 17.26 -3.56
N ASN A 94 1.41 17.96 -4.16
CA ASN A 94 1.56 18.68 -5.43
C ASN A 94 2.16 17.78 -6.53
N LEU A 95 1.62 16.57 -6.66
CA LEU A 95 2.06 15.52 -7.57
C LEU A 95 1.04 15.33 -8.68
N GLU A 96 1.49 15.33 -9.93
CA GLU A 96 0.62 15.03 -11.07
C GLU A 96 0.36 13.52 -11.20
N ASN A 97 -0.76 13.13 -11.82
CA ASN A 97 -1.10 11.71 -12.02
C ASN A 97 -0.03 10.98 -12.83
N GLU A 98 0.50 11.59 -13.88
CA GLU A 98 1.56 10.99 -14.72
C GLU A 98 2.84 10.74 -13.92
N GLU A 99 3.15 11.64 -12.99
CA GLU A 99 4.31 11.50 -12.11
C GLU A 99 4.11 10.35 -11.11
N TRP A 100 2.92 10.25 -10.52
CA TRP A 100 2.55 9.11 -9.67
C TRP A 100 2.62 7.77 -10.40
N GLU A 101 2.07 7.69 -11.63
CA GLU A 101 2.14 6.48 -12.44
C GLU A 101 3.59 6.05 -12.70
N ARG A 102 4.47 7.02 -13.01
CA ARG A 102 5.92 6.76 -13.14
C ARG A 102 6.53 6.23 -11.85
N LEU A 103 6.17 6.80 -10.68
CA LEU A 103 6.67 6.34 -9.39
C LEU A 103 6.27 4.87 -9.15
N CYS A 104 5.02 4.50 -9.43
CA CYS A 104 4.56 3.11 -9.34
C CYS A 104 5.35 2.19 -10.27
N GLU A 105 5.51 2.56 -11.54
CA GLU A 105 6.20 1.71 -12.53
C GLU A 105 7.64 1.37 -12.16
N ILE A 106 8.31 2.25 -11.42
CA ILE A 106 9.69 2.06 -10.96
C ILE A 106 9.67 1.37 -9.59
N GLY A 107 8.90 1.88 -8.63
CA GLY A 107 8.83 1.40 -7.25
C GLY A 107 8.34 -0.06 -7.14
N ASP A 108 7.34 -0.46 -7.92
CA ASP A 108 6.79 -1.82 -7.93
C ASP A 108 7.79 -2.87 -8.44
N LYS A 109 8.77 -2.44 -9.23
CA LYS A 109 9.79 -3.33 -9.82
C LYS A 109 11.04 -3.44 -8.94
N ASP A 110 11.19 -2.58 -7.95
CA ASP A 110 12.35 -2.57 -7.06
C ASP A 110 12.10 -3.45 -5.82
N THR A 111 12.71 -4.63 -5.84
CA THR A 111 12.65 -5.60 -4.73
C THR A 111 13.27 -5.11 -3.42
N GLN A 112 14.18 -4.15 -3.46
CA GLN A 112 14.75 -3.55 -2.25
C GLN A 112 13.74 -2.59 -1.62
N THR A 113 13.16 -1.72 -2.45
CA THR A 113 12.05 -0.82 -2.09
C THR A 113 10.88 -1.58 -1.42
N GLN A 114 10.52 -2.78 -1.89
CA GLN A 114 9.46 -3.57 -1.26
C GLN A 114 9.78 -4.02 0.18
N LYS A 115 11.03 -4.38 0.49
CA LYS A 115 11.42 -4.78 1.86
C LYS A 115 11.46 -3.58 2.80
N GLU A 116 12.02 -2.48 2.33
CA GLU A 116 12.08 -1.21 3.06
C GLU A 116 10.66 -0.70 3.38
N LEU A 117 9.72 -0.83 2.45
CA LEU A 117 8.30 -0.50 2.66
C LEU A 117 7.68 -1.26 3.84
N ASP A 118 7.95 -2.56 3.97
CA ASP A 118 7.36 -3.38 5.03
C ASP A 118 7.98 -3.11 6.40
N GLU A 119 9.27 -2.77 6.46
CA GLU A 119 9.93 -2.32 7.70
C GLU A 119 9.41 -0.93 8.13
N ASP A 120 9.31 0.00 7.18
CA ASP A 120 8.81 1.36 7.43
C ASP A 120 7.32 1.40 7.75
N TRP A 121 6.55 0.36 7.37
CA TRP A 121 5.13 0.28 7.71
C TRP A 121 4.89 0.29 9.22
N VAL A 122 5.73 -0.39 10.00
CA VAL A 122 5.58 -0.42 11.46
C VAL A 122 5.84 0.96 12.05
N THR A 123 6.84 1.67 11.54
CA THR A 123 7.17 3.04 11.94
C THR A 123 6.06 4.01 11.55
N PHE A 124 5.62 3.97 10.30
CA PHE A 124 4.50 4.76 9.79
C PHE A 124 3.24 4.54 10.61
N PHE A 125 2.85 3.28 10.81
CA PHE A 125 1.66 2.93 11.58
C PHE A 125 1.77 3.39 13.03
N ARG A 126 2.94 3.25 13.66
CA ARG A 126 3.20 3.77 15.00
C ARG A 126 3.05 5.29 15.05
N GLU A 127 3.64 6.03 14.12
CA GLU A 127 3.50 7.48 14.09
C GLU A 127 2.06 7.93 13.85
N VAL A 128 1.36 7.25 12.97
CA VAL A 128 -0.05 7.46 12.65
C VAL A 128 -0.95 7.20 13.87
N VAL A 129 -0.73 6.08 14.57
CA VAL A 129 -1.58 5.64 15.70
C VAL A 129 -1.22 6.35 17.00
N GLU A 130 0.07 6.51 17.31
CA GLU A 130 0.53 7.08 18.57
C GLU A 130 0.58 8.62 18.53
N ASN A 131 0.95 9.21 17.39
CA ASN A 131 1.07 10.67 17.26
C ASN A 131 -0.13 11.32 16.55
N GLY A 132 -1.11 10.53 16.10
CA GLY A 132 -2.35 11.03 15.50
C GLY A 132 -2.15 11.82 14.20
N ARG A 133 -1.01 11.61 13.52
CA ARG A 133 -0.66 12.33 12.27
C ARG A 133 -1.19 11.62 11.03
N ILE A 134 -2.48 11.28 11.01
CA ILE A 134 -3.17 11.02 9.75
C ILE A 134 -3.83 12.32 9.32
N GLU A 135 -3.75 12.62 8.03
CA GLU A 135 -4.57 13.65 7.39
C GLU A 135 -6.07 13.41 7.66
N GLU A 136 -6.73 14.38 8.30
CA GLU A 136 -8.13 14.26 8.76
C GLU A 136 -9.08 13.86 7.62
N GLU A 137 -8.82 14.36 6.41
CA GLU A 137 -9.60 14.03 5.22
C GLU A 137 -9.48 12.55 4.83
N VAL A 138 -8.30 11.96 5.00
CA VAL A 138 -8.08 10.52 4.76
C VAL A 138 -8.89 9.67 5.75
N LEU A 139 -8.97 10.08 7.02
CA LEU A 139 -9.84 9.41 8.00
C LEU A 139 -11.32 9.50 7.62
N SER A 140 -11.74 10.66 7.11
CA SER A 140 -13.11 10.88 6.64
C SER A 140 -13.48 9.91 5.51
N PHE A 141 -12.62 9.78 4.50
CA PHE A 141 -12.81 8.81 3.41
C PHE A 141 -12.87 7.37 3.90
N ILE A 142 -11.97 6.98 4.81
CA ILE A 142 -11.98 5.63 5.41
C ILE A 142 -13.28 5.38 6.17
N HIS A 143 -13.79 6.38 6.89
CA HIS A 143 -15.04 6.27 7.63
C HIS A 143 -16.26 6.12 6.71
N GLU A 144 -16.28 6.85 5.58
CA GLU A 144 -17.28 6.66 4.53
C GLU A 144 -17.23 5.23 3.96
N GLY A 145 -16.03 4.72 3.66
CA GLY A 145 -15.82 3.35 3.21
C GLY A 145 -16.37 2.30 4.19
N LYS A 146 -16.10 2.46 5.48
CA LYS A 146 -16.64 1.59 6.55
C LYS A 146 -18.16 1.59 6.56
N LYS A 147 -18.80 2.77 6.50
CA LYS A 147 -20.27 2.88 6.42
C LYS A 147 -20.84 2.17 5.19
N LYS A 148 -20.18 2.34 4.03
CA LYS A 148 -20.60 1.70 2.78
C LYS A 148 -20.49 0.18 2.86
N LYS A 149 -19.40 -0.36 3.40
CA LYS A 149 -19.26 -1.79 3.69
C LYS A 149 -20.39 -2.29 4.58
N GLU A 150 -20.64 -1.63 5.71
CA GLU A 150 -21.69 -2.02 6.65
C GLU A 150 -23.08 -2.08 5.98
N TYR A 151 -23.40 -1.10 5.14
CA TYR A 151 -24.63 -1.08 4.38
C TYR A 151 -24.73 -2.30 3.47
N LEU A 152 -23.72 -2.55 2.63
CA LEU A 152 -23.68 -3.67 1.69
C LEU A 152 -23.81 -5.02 2.40
N THR A 153 -23.09 -5.21 3.50
CA THR A 153 -23.16 -6.44 4.32
C THR A 153 -24.56 -6.67 4.87
N ARG A 154 -25.26 -5.62 5.34
CA ARG A 154 -26.63 -5.73 5.86
C ARG A 154 -27.65 -6.05 4.77
N THR A 155 -27.48 -5.53 3.57
CA THR A 155 -28.39 -5.80 2.44
C THR A 155 -28.22 -7.18 1.82
N ASN A 156 -27.02 -7.78 1.86
CA ASN A 156 -26.75 -9.12 1.29
C ASN A 156 -27.20 -10.29 2.19
N ILE A 157 -27.77 -10.03 3.37
CA ILE A 157 -28.30 -11.05 4.30
C ILE A 157 -29.83 -11.24 4.13
N LYS A 158 -30.44 -10.72 3.06
CA LYS A 158 -31.85 -10.94 2.70
C LYS A 158 -32.00 -11.94 1.57
#